data_AF-A0A432XDS0-F1
#
_entry.id   AF-A0A432XDS0-F1
#
_cell.length_a   1.000
_cell.length_b   1.000
_cell.length_c   1.000
_cell.angle_alpha   90.00
_cell.angle_beta   90.00
_cell.angle_gamma   90.00
#
_symmetry.space_group_name_H-M   'P 1'
#
loop_
_entity.id
_entity.type
_entity.pdbx_description
1 polymer ?
#
loop_
_entity_poly.entity_id
_entity_poly.type
_entity_poly.pdbx_seq_one_letter_code
_entity_poly.pdbx_strand_id
1 'polypeptide(L)'
;MKINNKLIFYFSLLIGITFIASMYLLFKDPEELASLEVAVMEHPEKTKIWVCGKEIKDTSNFFADFKSRSQTKISGSSPLEFYELKILVKGESRRFFVGKDSENPSLFWLYPYERPQLMIPLAYIDSKTLLNLTESECRPTKGEWVDINIPGN
;
A
#
# COMPACT_ATOMS: atom_id res chain seq x y z
N MET A 1 37.86 8.57 34.51
CA MET A 1 36.49 9.12 34.59
C MET A 1 35.54 7.95 34.89
N LYS A 2 34.94 7.85 36.09
CA LYS A 2 33.98 6.77 36.38
C LYS A 2 32.65 7.15 35.75
N ILE A 3 32.23 6.43 34.72
CA ILE A 3 30.93 6.65 34.09
C ILE A 3 29.87 6.30 35.14
N ASN A 4 28.97 7.23 35.40
CA ASN A 4 27.92 7.05 36.39
C ASN A 4 26.88 6.07 35.81
N ASN A 5 26.65 4.94 36.48
CA ASN A 5 25.72 3.90 36.00
C ASN A 5 24.29 4.43 35.76
N LYS A 6 23.87 5.50 36.47
CA LYS A 6 22.61 6.18 36.22
C LYS A 6 22.57 6.85 34.84
N LEU A 7 23.68 7.44 34.40
CA LEU A 7 23.80 8.08 33.09
C LEU A 7 23.70 7.06 31.96
N ILE A 8 24.35 5.90 32.11
CA ILE A 8 24.25 4.77 31.16
C ILE A 8 22.81 4.28 31.08
N PHE A 9 22.14 4.10 32.23
CA PHE A 9 20.76 3.64 32.27
C PHE A 9 19.79 4.59 31.54
N TYR A 10 19.89 5.90 31.79
CA TYR A 10 19.06 6.88 31.07
C TYR A 10 19.34 6.92 29.58
N PHE A 11 20.60 6.77 29.17
CA PHE A 11 20.97 6.75 27.75
C PHE A 11 20.41 5.50 27.04
N SER A 12 20.52 4.32 27.66
CA SER A 12 19.93 3.08 27.14
C SER A 12 18.40 3.16 27.07
N LEU A 13 17.75 3.77 28.07
CA LEU A 13 16.30 3.98 28.07
C LEU A 13 15.87 4.88 26.91
N LEU A 14 16.59 5.98 26.67
CA LEU A 14 16.31 6.90 25.56
C LEU A 14 16.45 6.20 24.20
N ILE A 15 17.49 5.39 24.02
CA ILE A 15 17.68 4.57 22.81
C ILE A 15 16.53 3.59 22.64
N GLY A 16 16.10 2.92 23.71
CA GLY A 16 14.95 2.00 23.67
C GLY A 16 13.66 2.70 23.24
N ILE A 17 13.36 3.86 23.82
CA ILE A 17 12.15 4.63 23.47
C ILE A 17 12.20 5.13 22.02
N THR A 18 13.34 5.66 21.57
CA THR A 18 13.50 6.12 20.18
C THR A 18 13.41 4.98 19.17
N PHE A 19 13.93 3.80 19.50
CA PHE A 19 13.77 2.59 18.69
C PHE A 19 12.29 2.16 18.60
N ILE A 20 11.57 2.12 19.73
CA ILE A 20 10.14 1.77 19.73
C ILE A 20 9.32 2.80 18.93
N ALA A 21 9.59 4.10 19.11
CA ALA A 21 8.90 5.16 18.40
C ALA A 21 9.15 5.11 16.88
N SER A 22 10.39 4.86 16.46
CA SER A 22 10.74 4.72 15.04
C SER A 22 10.15 3.46 14.42
N MET A 23 10.15 2.33 15.12
CA MET A 23 9.45 1.12 14.69
C MET A 23 7.95 1.37 14.56
N TYR A 24 7.32 2.03 15.54
CA TYR A 24 5.90 2.39 15.46
C TYR A 24 5.60 3.24 14.22
N LEU A 25 6.44 4.24 13.90
CA LEU A 25 6.27 5.06 12.70
C LEU A 25 6.44 4.28 11.39
N LEU A 26 7.31 3.25 11.37
CA LEU A 26 7.53 2.41 10.19
C LEU A 26 6.43 1.37 9.97
N PHE A 27 5.76 0.93 11.04
CA PHE A 27 4.69 -0.09 10.96
C PHE A 27 3.27 0.49 11.08
N LYS A 28 3.14 1.80 11.34
CA LYS A 28 1.84 2.46 11.36
C LYS A 28 1.28 2.47 9.94
N ASP A 29 0.07 1.94 9.80
CA ASP A 29 -0.67 2.01 8.55
C ASP A 29 -0.80 3.47 8.09
N PRO A 30 -0.54 3.80 6.81
CA PRO A 30 -0.63 5.16 6.32
C PRO A 30 -2.02 5.74 6.61
N GLU A 31 -2.05 6.97 7.12
CA GLU A 31 -3.29 7.65 7.53
C GLU A 31 -4.33 7.71 6.39
N GLU A 32 -3.87 7.80 5.15
CA GLU A 32 -4.71 7.74 3.96
C GLU A 32 -5.45 6.40 3.82
N LEU A 33 -4.80 5.27 4.13
CA LEU A 33 -5.42 3.95 4.04
C LEU A 33 -6.36 3.69 5.22
N ALA A 34 -5.97 4.09 6.43
CA ALA A 34 -6.79 3.94 7.61
C ALA A 34 -8.09 4.77 7.52
N SER A 35 -7.99 6.03 7.05
CA SER A 35 -9.17 6.88 6.84
C SER A 35 -10.08 6.35 5.73
N LEU A 36 -9.51 5.81 4.65
CA LEU A 36 -10.27 5.17 3.59
C LEU A 36 -11.00 3.92 4.09
N GLU A 37 -10.33 3.05 4.86
CA GLU A 37 -10.96 1.85 5.42
C GLU A 37 -12.17 2.20 6.29
N VAL A 38 -12.04 3.19 7.19
CA VAL A 38 -13.16 3.66 8.01
C VAL A 38 -14.30 4.17 7.13
N ALA A 39 -14.01 5.01 6.14
CA ALA A 39 -15.03 5.56 5.26
C ALA A 39 -15.78 4.47 4.47
N VAL A 40 -15.06 3.46 3.97
CA VAL A 40 -15.65 2.30 3.28
C VAL A 40 -16.53 1.48 4.23
N MET A 41 -16.10 1.27 5.47
CA MET A 41 -16.86 0.52 6.46
C MET A 41 -18.14 1.25 6.91
N GLU A 42 -18.10 2.57 7.01
CA GLU A 42 -19.27 3.39 7.38
C GLU A 42 -20.28 3.53 6.24
N HIS A 43 -19.80 3.49 4.99
CA HIS A 43 -20.62 3.73 3.79
C HIS A 43 -20.37 2.70 2.66
N PRO A 44 -20.51 1.39 2.93
CA PRO A 44 -20.22 0.35 1.93
C PRO A 44 -21.14 0.46 0.70
N GLU A 45 -22.40 0.87 0.89
CA GLU A 45 -23.40 1.04 -0.17
C GLU A 45 -23.14 2.23 -1.10
N LYS A 46 -22.29 3.16 -0.66
CA LYS A 46 -21.87 4.34 -1.45
C LYS A 46 -20.43 4.22 -1.90
N THR A 47 -19.85 3.03 -1.81
CA THR A 47 -18.50 2.80 -2.28
C THR A 47 -18.52 2.19 -3.68
N LYS A 48 -17.67 2.73 -4.54
CA LYS A 48 -17.43 2.20 -5.88
C LYS A 48 -15.94 2.12 -6.14
N ILE A 49 -15.53 1.07 -6.85
CA ILE A 49 -14.11 0.78 -7.11
C ILE A 49 -13.94 0.66 -8.61
N TRP A 50 -12.89 1.29 -9.13
CA TRP A 50 -12.46 1.12 -10.51
C TRP A 50 -11.01 0.68 -10.54
N VAL A 51 -10.74 -0.29 -11.39
CA VAL A 51 -9.38 -0.73 -11.74
C VAL A 51 -9.24 -0.57 -13.23
N CYS A 52 -8.19 0.13 -13.68
CA CYS A 52 -7.96 0.44 -15.09
C CYS A 52 -9.16 1.14 -15.78
N GLY A 53 -9.89 1.96 -15.02
CA GLY A 53 -11.10 2.66 -15.51
C GLY A 53 -12.37 1.81 -15.57
N LYS A 54 -12.33 0.53 -15.17
CA LYS A 54 -13.49 -0.37 -15.15
C LYS A 54 -14.03 -0.56 -13.74
N GLU A 55 -15.35 -0.42 -13.59
CA GLU A 55 -16.03 -0.57 -12.29
C GLU A 55 -16.09 -2.04 -11.87
N ILE A 56 -15.64 -2.34 -10.66
CA ILE A 56 -15.81 -3.66 -10.05
C ILE A 56 -17.23 -3.75 -9.48
N LYS A 57 -18.03 -4.68 -9.99
CA LYS A 57 -19.43 -4.85 -9.56
C LYS A 57 -19.56 -5.51 -8.19
N ASP A 58 -18.72 -6.49 -7.90
CA ASP A 58 -18.66 -7.15 -6.59
C ASP A 58 -17.40 -6.72 -5.85
N THR A 59 -17.58 -5.75 -4.96
CA THR A 59 -16.50 -5.14 -4.19
C THR A 59 -16.18 -5.90 -2.89
N SER A 60 -16.97 -6.92 -2.53
CA SER A 60 -16.87 -7.59 -1.23
C SER A 60 -15.52 -8.28 -1.03
N ASN A 61 -15.09 -9.07 -2.02
CA ASN A 61 -13.80 -9.76 -2.01
C ASN A 61 -12.64 -8.76 -2.01
N PHE A 62 -12.73 -7.70 -2.84
CA PHE A 62 -11.71 -6.66 -2.84
C PHE A 62 -11.55 -5.99 -1.47
N PHE A 63 -12.64 -5.70 -0.76
CA PHE A 63 -12.53 -5.08 0.57
C PHE A 63 -11.99 -6.01 1.63
N ALA A 64 -12.32 -7.30 1.56
CA ALA A 64 -11.71 -8.29 2.43
C ALA A 64 -10.17 -8.31 2.22
N ASP A 65 -9.73 -8.35 0.96
CA ASP A 65 -8.32 -8.32 0.59
C ASP A 65 -7.66 -7.00 1.06
N PHE A 66 -8.29 -5.85 0.77
CA PHE A 66 -7.81 -4.52 1.14
C PHE A 66 -7.69 -4.33 2.66
N LYS A 67 -8.63 -4.88 3.43
CA LYS A 67 -8.58 -4.87 4.90
C LYS A 67 -7.45 -5.75 5.43
N SER A 68 -7.17 -6.87 4.76
CA SER A 68 -6.08 -7.79 5.10
C SER A 68 -4.70 -7.36 4.57
N ARG A 69 -4.56 -6.13 4.07
CA ARG A 69 -3.30 -5.58 3.57
C ARG A 69 -2.16 -5.70 4.59
N SER A 70 -0.94 -5.88 4.10
CA SER A 70 0.26 -5.96 4.92
C SER A 70 1.19 -4.77 4.67
N GLN A 71 2.07 -4.51 5.63
CA GLN A 71 3.18 -3.56 5.50
C GLN A 71 4.50 -4.27 5.10
N THR A 72 4.43 -5.57 4.83
CA THR A 72 5.57 -6.43 4.53
C THR A 72 5.39 -7.15 3.21
N LYS A 73 6.50 -7.34 2.50
CA LYS A 73 6.59 -8.07 1.23
C LYS A 73 7.51 -9.28 1.31
N ILE A 74 7.51 -10.05 0.24
CA ILE A 74 8.52 -11.08 -0.02
C ILE A 74 9.85 -10.39 -0.36
N SER A 75 10.93 -10.85 0.28
CA SER A 75 12.28 -10.34 -0.02
C SER A 75 12.69 -10.71 -1.45
N GLY A 76 13.36 -9.79 -2.15
CA GLY A 76 13.83 -10.01 -3.53
C GLY A 76 12.81 -9.74 -4.64
N SER A 77 11.53 -9.51 -4.33
CA SER A 77 10.52 -9.16 -5.35
C SER A 77 10.50 -7.67 -5.70
N SER A 78 9.96 -7.34 -6.87
CA SER A 78 9.79 -5.96 -7.37
C SER A 78 8.47 -5.81 -8.15
N PRO A 79 7.94 -4.59 -8.33
CA PRO A 79 6.76 -4.39 -9.17
C PRO A 79 7.12 -4.50 -10.67
N LEU A 80 6.31 -5.23 -11.44
CA LEU A 80 6.49 -5.40 -12.90
C LEU A 80 5.60 -4.50 -13.73
N GLU A 81 4.34 -4.36 -13.34
CA GLU A 81 3.33 -3.64 -14.10
C GLU A 81 2.47 -2.84 -13.15
N PHE A 82 2.13 -1.61 -13.52
CA PHE A 82 1.31 -0.74 -12.69
C PHE A 82 -0.08 -0.54 -13.29
N TYR A 83 -1.08 -0.44 -12.43
CA TYR A 83 -2.46 -0.23 -12.81
C TYR A 83 -3.07 0.89 -11.96
N GLU A 84 -3.99 1.67 -12.52
CA GLU A 84 -4.72 2.68 -11.77
C GLU A 84 -5.84 2.03 -10.95
N LEU A 85 -5.87 2.35 -9.65
CA LEU A 85 -6.95 2.01 -8.72
C LEU A 85 -7.62 3.30 -8.27
N LYS A 86 -8.95 3.39 -8.43
CA LYS A 86 -9.77 4.50 -7.95
C LYS A 86 -10.85 3.98 -7.04
N ILE A 87 -10.98 4.57 -5.86
CA ILE A 87 -12.01 4.24 -4.89
C ILE A 87 -12.80 5.51 -4.62
N LEU A 88 -14.12 5.47 -4.86
CA LEU A 88 -15.04 6.56 -4.58
C LEU A 88 -15.87 6.16 -3.36
N VAL A 89 -15.86 6.95 -2.30
CA VAL A 89 -16.70 6.76 -1.11
C VAL A 89 -17.46 8.04 -0.86
N LYS A 90 -18.80 7.99 -0.83
CA LYS A 90 -19.66 9.16 -0.52
C LYS A 90 -19.34 10.41 -1.37
N GLY A 91 -18.89 10.21 -2.61
CA GLY A 91 -18.52 11.30 -3.52
C GLY A 91 -17.08 11.79 -3.42
N GLU A 92 -16.30 11.33 -2.42
CA GLU A 92 -14.87 11.58 -2.33
C GLU A 92 -14.09 10.52 -3.11
N SER A 93 -13.21 10.97 -4.01
CA SER A 93 -12.39 10.08 -4.83
C SER A 93 -10.98 9.97 -4.25
N ARG A 94 -10.55 8.75 -3.95
CA ARG A 94 -9.14 8.39 -3.70
C ARG A 94 -8.59 7.65 -4.90
N ARG A 95 -7.33 7.92 -5.25
CA ARG A 95 -6.64 7.30 -6.38
C ARG A 95 -5.32 6.75 -5.89
N PHE A 96 -4.94 5.60 -6.45
CA PHE A 96 -3.72 4.88 -6.13
C PHE A 96 -3.17 4.25 -7.41
N PHE A 97 -1.91 3.86 -7.35
CA PHE A 97 -1.36 2.89 -8.29
C PHE A 97 -1.19 1.55 -7.59
N VAL A 98 -1.44 0.46 -8.30
CA VAL A 98 -1.15 -0.91 -7.84
C VAL A 98 -0.14 -1.56 -8.75
N GLY A 99 1.01 -1.96 -8.20
CA GLY A 99 2.08 -2.66 -8.91
C GLY A 99 1.96 -4.18 -8.72
N LYS A 100 1.86 -4.96 -9.80
CA LYS A 100 1.87 -6.44 -9.73
C LYS A 100 3.26 -6.92 -9.33
N ASP A 101 3.36 -7.77 -8.32
CA ASP A 101 4.63 -8.33 -7.84
C ASP A 101 5.23 -9.33 -8.85
N SER A 102 6.57 -9.35 -8.95
CA SER A 102 7.31 -10.20 -9.88
C SER A 102 7.36 -11.68 -9.50
N GLU A 103 7.27 -12.00 -8.21
CA GLU A 103 7.42 -13.36 -7.68
C GLU A 103 6.08 -13.98 -7.28
N ASN A 104 5.13 -13.16 -6.79
CA ASN A 104 3.78 -13.60 -6.44
C ASN A 104 2.72 -12.85 -7.27
N PRO A 105 2.15 -13.48 -8.31
CA PRO A 105 1.18 -12.83 -9.19
C PRO A 105 -0.08 -12.27 -8.49
N SER A 106 -0.49 -12.84 -7.35
CA SER A 106 -1.65 -12.33 -6.61
C SER A 106 -1.32 -11.19 -5.65
N LEU A 107 -0.04 -10.89 -5.43
CA LEU A 107 0.42 -9.80 -4.58
C LEU A 107 0.54 -8.49 -5.37
N PHE A 108 -0.07 -7.44 -4.84
CA PHE A 108 -0.07 -6.10 -5.42
C PHE A 108 0.50 -5.07 -4.43
N TRP A 109 1.38 -4.22 -4.92
CA TRP A 109 2.02 -3.14 -4.17
C TRP A 109 1.20 -1.87 -4.34
N LEU A 110 0.68 -1.30 -3.26
CA LEU A 110 -0.15 -0.10 -3.31
C LEU A 110 0.71 1.15 -3.18
N TYR A 111 0.54 2.13 -4.07
CA TYR A 111 1.32 3.37 -4.12
C TYR A 111 0.40 4.61 -4.12
N PRO A 112 0.88 5.74 -3.58
CA PRO A 112 0.15 7.00 -3.68
C PRO A 112 0.09 7.48 -5.13
N TYR A 113 -1.04 8.06 -5.54
CA TYR A 113 -1.21 8.54 -6.92
C TYR A 113 -0.44 9.83 -7.21
N GLU A 114 -0.35 10.76 -6.24
CA GLU A 114 0.23 12.09 -6.47
C GLU A 114 1.76 12.11 -6.45
N ARG A 115 2.39 11.16 -5.73
CA ARG A 115 3.85 11.14 -5.53
C ARG A 115 4.44 9.73 -5.67
N PRO A 116 4.18 9.02 -6.79
CA PRO A 116 4.72 7.67 -6.97
C PRO A 116 6.25 7.64 -7.13
N GLN A 117 6.88 8.80 -7.37
CA GLN A 117 8.32 8.96 -7.46
C GLN A 117 9.05 8.74 -6.11
N LEU A 118 8.32 8.84 -4.98
CA LEU A 118 8.84 8.53 -3.64
C LEU A 118 8.56 7.04 -3.37
N MET A 119 9.55 6.19 -3.64
CA MET A 119 9.49 4.73 -3.89
C MET A 119 8.94 3.82 -2.76
N ILE A 120 8.19 4.33 -1.79
CA ILE A 120 7.68 3.54 -0.67
C ILE A 120 6.21 3.18 -0.92
N PRO A 121 5.87 1.89 -1.10
CA PRO A 121 4.48 1.49 -1.17
C PRO A 121 3.78 1.77 0.15
N LEU A 122 2.51 2.16 0.09
CA LEU A 122 1.63 2.36 1.23
C LEU A 122 1.27 1.04 1.94
N ALA A 123 1.14 -0.04 1.17
CA ALA A 123 0.83 -1.38 1.65
C ALA A 123 1.03 -2.42 0.54
N TYR A 124 0.87 -3.70 0.88
CA TYR A 124 0.76 -4.81 -0.05
C TYR A 124 -0.58 -5.51 0.12
N ILE A 125 -1.19 -5.93 -0.98
CA ILE A 125 -2.53 -6.53 -1.02
C ILE A 125 -2.43 -7.86 -1.79
N ASP A 126 -2.70 -8.97 -1.13
CA ASP A 126 -2.93 -10.25 -1.82
C ASP A 126 -4.38 -10.27 -2.30
N SER A 127 -4.60 -10.21 -3.62
CA SER A 127 -5.95 -10.12 -4.18
C SER A 127 -6.09 -10.88 -5.50
N LYS A 128 -6.89 -11.95 -5.45
CA LYS A 128 -7.35 -12.65 -6.66
C LYS A 128 -8.26 -11.78 -7.52
N THR A 129 -8.98 -10.84 -6.90
CA THR A 129 -9.84 -9.89 -7.62
C THR A 129 -9.00 -9.01 -8.55
N LEU A 130 -7.91 -8.45 -8.03
CA LEU A 130 -6.96 -7.67 -8.84
C LEU A 130 -6.24 -8.52 -9.88
N LEU A 131 -5.82 -9.74 -9.52
CA LEU A 131 -5.20 -10.66 -10.48
C LEU A 131 -6.09 -10.93 -11.69
N ASN A 132 -7.34 -11.32 -11.45
CA ASN A 132 -8.28 -11.63 -12.53
C ASN A 132 -8.54 -10.43 -13.44
N LEU A 133 -8.72 -9.22 -12.86
CA LEU A 133 -8.96 -8.00 -13.62
C LEU A 133 -7.74 -7.59 -14.45
N THR A 134 -6.54 -7.69 -13.87
CA THR A 134 -5.31 -7.28 -14.54
C THR A 134 -4.96 -8.18 -15.72
N GLU A 135 -5.22 -9.48 -15.64
CA GLU A 135 -4.93 -10.45 -16.71
C GLU A 135 -5.95 -10.45 -17.85
N SER A 136 -7.22 -10.13 -17.57
CA SER A 136 -8.29 -10.25 -18.56
C SER A 136 -8.68 -8.93 -19.21
N GLU A 137 -8.52 -7.81 -18.50
CA GLU A 137 -9.34 -6.63 -18.78
C GLU A 137 -8.60 -5.29 -18.70
N CYS A 138 -7.34 -5.30 -18.26
CA CYS A 138 -6.53 -4.10 -18.03
C CYS A 138 -5.42 -3.91 -19.07
N ARG A 139 -4.97 -2.67 -19.19
CA ARG A 139 -3.68 -2.33 -19.79
C ARG A 139 -2.81 -1.67 -18.72
N PRO A 140 -1.52 -2.03 -18.61
CA PRO A 140 -0.62 -1.36 -17.69
C PRO A 140 -0.52 0.14 -17.98
N THR A 141 -0.45 0.93 -16.90
CA THR A 141 -0.11 2.34 -16.92
C THR A 141 1.32 2.53 -17.44
N LYS A 142 1.55 3.60 -18.20
CA LYS A 142 2.87 3.98 -18.71
C LYS A 142 3.25 5.37 -18.20
N GLY A 143 4.56 5.62 -18.04
CA GLY A 143 5.09 6.93 -17.71
C GLY A 143 6.47 6.84 -17.06
N GLU A 144 7.22 7.94 -17.02
CA GLU A 144 8.61 7.94 -16.52
C GLU A 144 8.75 7.40 -15.09
N TRP A 145 7.76 7.67 -14.22
CA TRP A 145 7.78 7.15 -12.85
C TRP A 145 7.58 5.63 -12.81
N VAL A 146 6.87 5.03 -13.77
CA VAL A 146 6.71 3.58 -13.90
C VAL A 146 8.05 2.98 -14.27
N ASP A 147 8.73 3.57 -15.25
CA ASP A 147 10.03 3.09 -15.73
C ASP A 147 11.12 3.18 -14.64
N ILE A 148 11.07 4.18 -13.75
CA ILE A 148 11.98 4.29 -12.59
C ILE A 148 11.73 3.17 -11.55
N ASN A 149 10.49 2.69 -11.44
CA ASN A 149 10.08 1.76 -10.40
C ASN A 149 10.05 0.29 -10.85
N ILE A 150 10.10 0.00 -12.15
CA ILE A 150 10.30 -1.36 -12.68
C ILE A 150 11.81 -1.56 -12.91
N PRO A 151 12.49 -2.42 -12.13
CA PRO A 151 13.90 -2.67 -12.35
C PRO A 151 14.13 -3.39 -13.70
N GLY A 152 14.71 -2.68 -14.68
CA GLY A 152 15.37 -3.30 -15.83
C GLY A 152 14.70 -3.19 -17.21
N ASN A 153 14.04 -2.07 -17.54
CA ASN A 153 13.80 -1.72 -18.95
C ASN A 153 14.99 -0.97 -19.56
#